data_AF-A0A534Q664-F1
#
_entry.id   AF-A0A534Q664-F1
#
_cell.length_a   1.000
_cell.length_b   1.000
_cell.length_c   1.000
_cell.angle_alpha   90.00
_cell.angle_beta   90.00
_cell.angle_gamma   90.00
#
_symmetry.space_group_name_H-M   'P 1'
#
loop_
_entity.id
_entity.type
_entity.pdbx_description
1 polymer ?
#
loop_
_entity_poly.entity_id
_entity_poly.type
_entity_poly.pdbx_seq_one_letter_code
_entity_poly.pdbx_strand_id
1 'polypeptide(L)'
;RELWITDGTAAGTLMVDDIDPGDADSHPTELTDLSGTLFFVADDGVNGEELWKSDGSAAGTVMVKNIDATAGDGSSPKGLVTTNGRLYFSANDGVHGRETWESDGTVAGTVLVADLAPGARSSSPEWLTDLEGMLYFAADDGVNGQELWKSDGTQAGTVLLADIDPSPNADSFPTRLVGYDGVLYFAAHDGVHGEELWKSYGTANGTALVEDVNAGAASSEPQEMVKMGNAVYFAARSQNYGTEVWDSLPEPSGLLGLVSGAALLAWLRKRRQQS
;
A
#
# COMPACT_ATOMS: atom_id res chain seq x y z
N ARG A 1 -18.98 -16.28 5.92
CA ARG A 1 -19.26 -14.92 6.37
C ARG A 1 -19.75 -14.24 5.12
N GLU A 2 -20.91 -13.62 5.17
CA GLU A 2 -21.46 -12.88 4.04
C GLU A 2 -21.28 -11.37 4.21
N LEU A 3 -21.65 -10.61 3.19
CA LEU A 3 -21.67 -9.15 3.26
C LEU A 3 -22.94 -8.68 3.98
N TRP A 4 -22.79 -7.82 4.99
CA TRP A 4 -23.89 -7.24 5.76
C TRP A 4 -23.84 -5.72 5.76
N ILE A 5 -25.02 -5.10 5.81
CA ILE A 5 -25.20 -3.65 5.97
C ILE A 5 -25.97 -3.37 7.27
N THR A 6 -25.68 -2.26 7.94
CA THR A 6 -26.36 -1.85 9.17
C THR A 6 -26.52 -0.33 9.28
N ASP A 7 -27.65 0.11 9.82
CA ASP A 7 -27.89 1.49 10.26
C ASP A 7 -27.59 1.70 11.76
N GLY A 8 -27.01 0.68 12.41
CA GLY A 8 -26.76 0.65 13.86
C GLY A 8 -27.91 0.08 14.69
N THR A 9 -29.01 -0.33 14.06
CA THR A 9 -30.14 -0.99 14.73
C THR A 9 -30.24 -2.48 14.35
N ALA A 10 -30.86 -3.29 15.22
CA ALA A 10 -31.09 -4.70 14.92
C ALA A 10 -32.03 -4.89 13.71
N ALA A 11 -33.02 -3.99 13.52
CA ALA A 11 -33.96 -4.07 12.41
C ALA A 11 -33.35 -3.64 11.08
N GLY A 12 -32.38 -2.72 11.09
CA GLY A 12 -31.66 -2.26 9.92
C GLY A 12 -30.36 -3.03 9.63
N THR A 13 -30.07 -4.11 10.38
CA THR A 13 -28.93 -4.99 10.10
C THR A 13 -29.38 -6.16 9.23
N LEU A 14 -28.95 -6.16 7.97
CA LEU A 14 -29.42 -7.08 6.95
C LEU A 14 -28.24 -7.63 6.15
N MET A 15 -28.38 -8.90 5.73
CA MET A 15 -27.48 -9.49 4.75
C MET A 15 -27.73 -8.81 3.42
N VAL A 16 -26.68 -8.35 2.75
CA VAL A 16 -26.78 -7.66 1.47
C VAL A 16 -27.06 -8.67 0.37
N ASP A 17 -26.28 -9.76 0.34
CA ASP A 17 -26.45 -10.88 -0.57
C ASP A 17 -25.84 -12.16 0.02
N ASP A 18 -26.29 -13.31 -0.45
CA ASP A 18 -25.75 -14.65 -0.15
C ASP A 18 -24.90 -15.10 -1.36
N ILE A 19 -23.63 -14.70 -1.38
CA ILE A 19 -22.78 -14.78 -2.58
C ILE A 19 -22.36 -16.23 -2.87
N ASP A 20 -22.08 -17.02 -1.85
CA ASP A 20 -21.85 -18.47 -1.92
C ASP A 20 -23.04 -19.20 -1.26
N PRO A 21 -24.07 -19.59 -2.03
CA PRO A 21 -25.34 -20.01 -1.45
C PRO A 21 -25.25 -21.30 -0.64
N GLY A 22 -25.90 -21.30 0.53
CA GLY A 22 -26.06 -22.49 1.37
C GLY A 22 -25.44 -22.34 2.75
N ASP A 23 -24.75 -23.38 3.22
CA ASP A 23 -23.98 -23.34 4.48
C ASP A 23 -22.54 -22.86 4.27
N ALA A 24 -22.19 -22.47 3.04
CA ALA A 24 -20.87 -22.00 2.65
C ALA A 24 -20.73 -20.49 2.91
N ASP A 25 -19.51 -19.98 2.74
CA ASP A 25 -19.10 -18.67 3.22
C ASP A 25 -18.36 -17.93 2.09
N SER A 26 -18.79 -16.73 1.70
CA SER A 26 -18.14 -15.96 0.62
C SER A 26 -16.89 -15.17 1.01
N HIS A 27 -16.61 -15.09 2.32
CA HIS A 27 -15.41 -14.48 2.91
C HIS A 27 -15.09 -13.04 2.40
N PRO A 28 -16.04 -12.08 2.47
CA PRO A 28 -15.80 -10.73 2.00
C PRO A 28 -14.66 -10.06 2.78
N THR A 29 -13.67 -9.55 2.06
CA THR A 29 -12.51 -8.83 2.62
C THR A 29 -12.21 -7.56 1.81
N GLU A 30 -11.30 -6.72 2.31
CA GLU A 30 -10.80 -5.53 1.62
C GLU A 30 -11.89 -4.51 1.19
N LEU A 31 -12.92 -4.36 2.03
CA LEU A 31 -14.03 -3.41 1.85
C LEU A 31 -13.52 -1.99 1.57
N THR A 32 -13.70 -1.53 0.34
CA THR A 32 -13.17 -0.26 -0.16
C THR A 32 -14.28 0.53 -0.88
N ASP A 33 -14.56 1.75 -0.43
CA ASP A 33 -15.52 2.63 -1.10
C ASP A 33 -14.86 3.35 -2.29
N LEU A 34 -15.52 3.31 -3.44
CA LEU A 34 -15.22 4.15 -4.59
C LEU A 34 -16.48 4.90 -5.00
N SER A 35 -16.57 6.16 -4.59
CA SER A 35 -17.67 7.07 -4.93
C SER A 35 -19.07 6.51 -4.60
N GLY A 36 -19.21 5.84 -3.46
CA GLY A 36 -20.47 5.25 -3.00
C GLY A 36 -20.78 3.86 -3.56
N THR A 37 -19.89 3.26 -4.35
CA THR A 37 -19.92 1.83 -4.67
C THR A 37 -18.90 1.12 -3.79
N LEU A 38 -19.34 0.11 -3.06
CA LEU A 38 -18.46 -0.73 -2.26
C LEU A 38 -17.79 -1.77 -3.15
N PHE A 39 -16.47 -1.84 -3.13
CA PHE A 39 -15.67 -2.91 -3.73
C PHE A 39 -15.09 -3.80 -2.64
N PHE A 40 -14.97 -5.09 -2.91
CA PHE A 40 -14.47 -6.08 -1.96
C PHE A 40 -14.04 -7.35 -2.68
N VAL A 41 -13.31 -8.20 -1.98
CA VAL A 41 -12.92 -9.53 -2.46
C VAL A 41 -13.87 -10.56 -1.89
N ALA A 42 -14.40 -11.47 -2.70
CA ALA A 42 -15.25 -12.56 -2.26
C ALA A 42 -15.18 -13.77 -3.21
N ASP A 43 -15.56 -14.93 -2.70
CA ASP A 43 -15.66 -16.21 -3.41
C ASP A 43 -17.16 -16.61 -3.53
N ASP A 44 -17.59 -17.03 -4.72
CA ASP A 44 -18.95 -17.53 -4.99
C ASP A 44 -19.04 -19.07 -5.01
N GLY A 45 -17.96 -19.75 -4.61
CA GLY A 45 -17.84 -21.20 -4.64
C GLY A 45 -17.63 -21.79 -6.05
N VAL A 46 -17.50 -20.94 -7.08
CA VAL A 46 -17.38 -21.36 -8.49
C VAL A 46 -16.12 -20.78 -9.15
N ASN A 47 -15.85 -19.50 -8.93
CA ASN A 47 -14.80 -18.72 -9.60
C ASN A 47 -13.66 -18.32 -8.65
N GLY A 48 -13.62 -18.86 -7.43
CA GLY A 48 -12.65 -18.49 -6.41
C GLY A 48 -12.77 -17.03 -5.96
N GLU A 49 -11.77 -16.55 -5.22
CA GLU A 49 -11.71 -15.16 -4.78
C GLU A 49 -11.49 -14.19 -5.95
N GLU A 50 -12.49 -13.33 -6.19
CA GLU A 50 -12.49 -12.34 -7.27
C GLU A 50 -12.87 -10.94 -6.76
N LEU A 51 -12.80 -9.93 -7.64
CA LEU A 51 -13.25 -8.57 -7.32
C LEU A 51 -14.77 -8.48 -7.47
N TRP A 52 -15.44 -8.09 -6.40
CA TRP A 52 -16.89 -7.83 -6.35
C TRP A 52 -17.18 -6.37 -6.07
N LYS A 53 -18.41 -5.97 -6.42
CA LYS A 53 -18.95 -4.66 -6.05
C LYS A 53 -20.38 -4.77 -5.54
N SER A 54 -20.81 -3.79 -4.75
CA SER A 54 -22.17 -3.67 -4.23
C SER A 54 -22.60 -2.20 -4.13
N ASP A 55 -23.88 -1.94 -4.38
CA ASP A 55 -24.56 -0.68 -4.08
C ASP A 55 -25.38 -0.74 -2.76
N GLY A 56 -25.19 -1.81 -1.98
CA GLY A 56 -25.95 -2.10 -0.76
C GLY A 56 -27.23 -2.90 -0.99
N SER A 57 -27.51 -3.34 -2.23
CA SER A 57 -28.60 -4.25 -2.55
C SER A 57 -28.09 -5.59 -3.09
N ALA A 58 -28.87 -6.67 -2.93
CA ALA A 58 -28.56 -7.96 -3.53
C ALA A 58 -28.39 -7.86 -5.06
N ALA A 59 -29.31 -7.15 -5.74
CA ALA A 59 -29.26 -7.01 -7.20
C ALA A 59 -28.04 -6.20 -7.71
N GLY A 60 -27.52 -5.28 -6.91
CA GLY A 60 -26.30 -4.53 -7.21
C GLY A 60 -25.02 -5.21 -6.72
N THR A 61 -25.13 -6.36 -6.03
CA THR A 61 -23.99 -7.14 -5.56
C THR A 61 -23.58 -8.15 -6.62
N VAL A 62 -22.49 -7.86 -7.31
CA VAL A 62 -22.07 -8.64 -8.49
C VAL A 62 -20.54 -8.70 -8.59
N MET A 63 -20.05 -9.81 -9.13
CA MET A 63 -18.66 -9.92 -9.55
C MET A 63 -18.38 -8.89 -10.65
N VAL A 64 -17.29 -8.15 -10.51
CA VAL A 64 -16.88 -7.13 -11.48
C VAL A 64 -16.37 -7.80 -12.74
N LYS A 65 -15.51 -8.82 -12.57
CA LYS A 65 -14.92 -9.62 -13.63
C LYS A 65 -14.33 -10.89 -13.01
N ASN A 66 -14.53 -12.03 -13.66
CA ASN A 66 -13.70 -13.21 -13.43
C ASN A 66 -12.35 -12.95 -14.15
N ILE A 67 -11.29 -12.65 -13.40
CA ILE A 67 -9.99 -12.27 -13.94
C ILE A 67 -9.19 -13.53 -14.29
N ASP A 68 -9.17 -14.53 -13.40
CA ASP A 68 -8.60 -15.86 -13.70
C ASP A 68 -9.71 -16.83 -14.10
N ALA A 69 -9.90 -17.00 -15.41
CA ALA A 69 -10.96 -17.87 -15.95
C ALA A 69 -10.68 -19.38 -15.77
N THR A 70 -9.63 -19.77 -15.03
CA THR A 70 -9.30 -21.15 -14.73
C THR A 70 -10.31 -21.72 -13.73
N ALA A 71 -10.95 -22.85 -14.05
CA ALA A 71 -12.11 -23.33 -13.30
C ALA A 71 -11.78 -23.69 -11.84
N GLY A 72 -12.42 -23.00 -10.89
CA GLY A 72 -12.21 -23.19 -9.44
C GLY A 72 -10.96 -22.50 -8.88
N ASP A 73 -10.18 -21.82 -9.73
CA ASP A 73 -9.19 -20.85 -9.31
C ASP A 73 -9.81 -19.45 -9.37
N GLY A 74 -9.27 -18.51 -8.61
CA GLY A 74 -9.66 -17.10 -8.63
C GLY A 74 -8.44 -16.19 -8.57
N SER A 75 -8.59 -14.97 -9.04
CA SER A 75 -7.46 -14.04 -9.18
C SER A 75 -6.85 -13.54 -7.85
N SER A 76 -7.55 -13.81 -6.74
CA SER A 76 -7.17 -13.45 -5.38
C SER A 76 -6.72 -11.97 -5.27
N PRO A 77 -7.59 -10.98 -5.58
CA PRO A 77 -7.23 -9.57 -5.49
C PRO A 77 -6.75 -9.18 -4.08
N LYS A 78 -5.78 -8.26 -3.98
CA LYS A 78 -5.25 -7.76 -2.70
C LYS A 78 -4.85 -6.29 -2.77
N GLY A 79 -4.85 -5.63 -1.62
CA GLY A 79 -4.39 -4.25 -1.48
C GLY A 79 -5.27 -3.25 -2.25
N LEU A 80 -6.59 -3.38 -2.12
CA LEU A 80 -7.54 -2.49 -2.78
C LEU A 80 -7.32 -1.04 -2.29
N VAL A 81 -7.09 -0.14 -3.24
CA VAL A 81 -6.93 1.29 -2.98
C VAL A 81 -7.63 2.11 -4.06
N THR A 82 -8.18 3.26 -3.67
CA THR A 82 -8.76 4.21 -4.63
C THR A 82 -7.77 5.32 -4.95
N THR A 83 -7.51 5.54 -6.24
CA THR A 83 -6.57 6.54 -6.75
C THR A 83 -7.19 7.20 -7.96
N ASN A 84 -7.28 8.53 -7.95
CA ASN A 84 -7.80 9.33 -9.08
C ASN A 84 -9.15 8.83 -9.66
N GLY A 85 -10.06 8.38 -8.80
CA GLY A 85 -11.40 7.89 -9.20
C GLY A 85 -11.42 6.49 -9.81
N ARG A 86 -10.32 5.72 -9.70
CA ARG A 86 -10.23 4.31 -10.08
C ARG A 86 -9.89 3.46 -8.86
N LEU A 87 -10.18 2.17 -8.93
CA LEU A 87 -9.70 1.18 -7.97
C LEU A 87 -8.44 0.51 -8.51
N TYR A 88 -7.41 0.39 -7.67
CA TYR A 88 -6.19 -0.37 -7.95
C TYR A 88 -6.04 -1.50 -6.95
N PHE A 89 -5.45 -2.61 -7.39
CA PHE A 89 -5.22 -3.81 -6.58
C PHE A 89 -4.17 -4.70 -7.27
N SER A 90 -3.62 -5.68 -6.56
CA SER A 90 -2.82 -6.75 -7.17
C SER A 90 -3.66 -8.01 -7.38
N ALA A 91 -3.52 -8.68 -8.52
CA ALA A 91 -4.25 -9.90 -8.86
C ALA A 91 -3.46 -10.76 -9.85
N ASN A 92 -3.76 -12.06 -9.90
CA ASN A 92 -3.17 -13.02 -10.84
C ASN A 92 -4.23 -13.50 -11.83
N ASP A 93 -3.99 -13.39 -13.13
CA ASP A 93 -4.92 -13.83 -14.18
C ASP A 93 -4.60 -15.23 -14.74
N GLY A 94 -3.68 -15.95 -14.10
CA GLY A 94 -3.21 -17.26 -14.54
C GLY A 94 -2.23 -17.22 -15.73
N VAL A 95 -1.92 -16.04 -16.27
CA VAL A 95 -1.06 -15.86 -17.45
C VAL A 95 0.17 -15.00 -17.13
N HIS A 96 -0.02 -13.89 -16.43
CA HIS A 96 1.02 -12.88 -16.16
C HIS A 96 1.55 -12.93 -14.72
N GLY A 97 1.17 -13.94 -13.93
CA GLY A 97 1.43 -13.94 -12.50
C GLY A 97 0.68 -12.81 -11.78
N ARG A 98 1.05 -12.54 -10.52
CA ARG A 98 0.47 -11.45 -9.72
C ARG A 98 1.08 -10.11 -10.12
N GLU A 99 0.25 -9.26 -10.69
CA GLU A 99 0.60 -7.94 -11.22
C GLU A 99 -0.37 -6.85 -10.73
N THR A 100 -0.14 -5.60 -11.12
CA THR A 100 -1.02 -4.45 -10.77
C THR A 100 -2.18 -4.35 -11.74
N TRP A 101 -3.40 -4.29 -11.21
CA TRP A 101 -4.65 -4.16 -11.95
C TRP A 101 -5.38 -2.88 -11.57
N GLU A 102 -6.18 -2.37 -12.51
CA GLU A 102 -7.12 -1.28 -12.27
C GLU A 102 -8.55 -1.67 -12.64
N SER A 103 -9.52 -1.03 -12.01
CA SER A 103 -10.94 -1.15 -12.33
C SER A 103 -11.68 0.18 -12.20
N ASP A 104 -12.61 0.42 -13.14
CA ASP A 104 -13.65 1.45 -13.03
C ASP A 104 -15.01 0.88 -12.55
N GLY A 105 -15.03 -0.39 -12.12
CA GLY A 105 -16.24 -1.11 -11.73
C GLY A 105 -16.96 -1.80 -12.87
N THR A 106 -16.42 -1.80 -14.09
CA THR A 106 -16.94 -2.55 -15.23
C THR A 106 -15.98 -3.66 -15.67
N VAL A 107 -16.51 -4.70 -16.32
CA VAL A 107 -15.68 -5.76 -16.92
C VAL A 107 -14.65 -5.18 -17.89
N ALA A 108 -15.05 -4.21 -18.72
CA ALA A 108 -14.20 -3.63 -19.76
C ALA A 108 -13.12 -2.71 -19.19
N GLY A 109 -13.41 -1.98 -18.11
CA GLY A 109 -12.46 -1.14 -17.41
C GLY A 109 -11.64 -1.87 -16.35
N THR A 110 -11.81 -3.20 -16.19
CA THR A 110 -10.99 -4.03 -15.30
C THR A 110 -9.85 -4.67 -16.08
N VAL A 111 -8.67 -4.06 -15.99
CA VAL A 111 -7.53 -4.34 -16.88
C VAL A 111 -6.21 -4.39 -16.12
N LEU A 112 -5.26 -5.15 -16.67
CA LEU A 112 -3.87 -5.15 -16.25
C LEU A 112 -3.26 -3.78 -16.55
N VAL A 113 -2.63 -3.14 -15.56
CA VAL A 113 -1.98 -1.83 -15.72
C VAL A 113 -0.66 -1.99 -16.49
N ALA A 114 0.16 -2.94 -16.04
CA ALA A 114 1.42 -3.33 -16.66
C ALA A 114 1.79 -4.75 -16.23
N ASP A 115 2.33 -5.54 -17.16
CA ASP A 115 3.07 -6.78 -16.87
C ASP A 115 4.51 -6.37 -16.52
N LEU A 116 4.78 -6.13 -15.23
CA LEU A 116 6.07 -5.63 -14.77
C LEU A 116 7.15 -6.71 -14.82
N ALA A 117 6.79 -7.97 -14.58
CA ALA A 117 7.67 -9.12 -14.61
C ALA A 117 7.26 -10.07 -15.75
N PRO A 118 7.72 -9.85 -17.00
CA PRO A 118 7.12 -10.46 -18.19
C PRO A 118 6.90 -11.97 -18.13
N GLY A 119 5.69 -12.39 -18.50
CA GLY A 119 5.27 -13.80 -18.55
C GLY A 119 4.68 -14.28 -17.22
N ALA A 120 4.81 -15.56 -16.89
CA ALA A 120 4.14 -16.13 -15.71
C ALA A 120 4.81 -15.80 -14.35
N ARG A 121 5.84 -14.94 -14.34
CA ARG A 121 6.48 -14.49 -13.10
C ARG A 121 5.61 -13.41 -12.48
N SER A 122 5.50 -13.39 -11.15
CA SER A 122 4.80 -12.32 -10.45
C SER A 122 5.76 -11.19 -10.10
N SER A 123 5.36 -9.94 -10.34
CA SER A 123 6.02 -8.76 -9.76
C SER A 123 5.66 -8.51 -8.30
N SER A 124 4.62 -9.23 -7.81
CA SER A 124 4.13 -9.18 -6.43
C SER A 124 3.94 -7.76 -5.88
N PRO A 125 3.06 -6.93 -6.49
CA PRO A 125 2.83 -5.57 -6.01
C PRO A 125 2.25 -5.56 -4.59
N GLU A 126 2.87 -4.77 -3.72
CA GLU A 126 2.50 -4.62 -2.31
C GLU A 126 2.49 -3.13 -1.89
N TRP A 127 1.86 -2.85 -0.75
CA TRP A 127 1.79 -1.50 -0.17
C TRP A 127 1.21 -0.43 -1.10
N LEU A 128 0.23 -0.80 -1.92
CA LEU A 128 -0.46 0.11 -2.83
C LEU A 128 -1.01 1.33 -2.07
N THR A 129 -0.56 2.51 -2.46
CA THR A 129 -0.82 3.77 -1.75
C THR A 129 -1.13 4.87 -2.75
N ASP A 130 -2.27 5.55 -2.59
CA ASP A 130 -2.56 6.81 -3.27
C ASP A 130 -1.76 7.96 -2.66
N LEU A 131 -1.16 8.78 -3.52
CA LEU A 131 -0.70 10.11 -3.15
C LEU A 131 -0.99 11.08 -4.30
N GLU A 132 -1.98 11.95 -4.07
CA GLU A 132 -2.41 12.99 -5.00
C GLU A 132 -2.82 12.46 -6.39
N GLY A 133 -3.46 11.28 -6.43
CA GLY A 133 -3.94 10.67 -7.66
C GLY A 133 -2.88 9.90 -8.46
N MET A 134 -1.71 9.65 -7.87
CA MET A 134 -0.68 8.75 -8.38
C MET A 134 -0.59 7.53 -7.47
N LEU A 135 -0.55 6.33 -8.06
CA LEU A 135 -0.36 5.09 -7.31
C LEU A 135 1.13 4.89 -7.03
N TYR A 136 1.48 4.58 -5.79
CA TYR A 136 2.82 4.13 -5.37
C TYR A 136 2.74 2.74 -4.76
N PHE A 137 3.74 1.90 -5.02
CA PHE A 137 3.75 0.52 -4.55
C PHE A 137 5.16 -0.07 -4.60
N ALA A 138 5.38 -1.17 -3.88
CA ALA A 138 6.59 -1.98 -4.00
C ALA A 138 6.36 -3.10 -5.01
N ALA A 139 7.31 -3.37 -5.91
CA ALA A 139 7.22 -4.47 -6.88
C ALA A 139 8.60 -4.86 -7.43
N ASP A 140 8.69 -6.10 -7.93
CA ASP A 140 9.90 -6.69 -8.52
C ASP A 140 9.72 -6.95 -10.03
N ASP A 141 10.47 -6.25 -10.88
CA ASP A 141 10.44 -6.43 -12.34
C ASP A 141 11.27 -7.63 -12.84
N GLY A 142 11.90 -8.38 -11.92
CA GLY A 142 12.80 -9.48 -12.21
C GLY A 142 14.21 -9.06 -12.62
N VAL A 143 14.53 -7.76 -12.57
CA VAL A 143 15.83 -7.19 -12.92
C VAL A 143 16.44 -6.43 -11.73
N ASN A 144 15.66 -5.57 -11.10
CA ASN A 144 16.11 -4.66 -10.04
C ASN A 144 15.71 -5.12 -8.63
N GLY A 145 15.07 -6.30 -8.49
CA GLY A 145 14.49 -6.72 -7.22
C GLY A 145 13.26 -5.90 -6.83
N GLN A 146 12.75 -6.12 -5.62
CA GLN A 146 11.61 -5.39 -5.09
C GLN A 146 12.00 -3.96 -4.71
N GLU A 147 11.52 -3.01 -5.52
CA GLU A 147 11.85 -1.59 -5.42
C GLU A 147 10.59 -0.72 -5.37
N LEU A 148 10.76 0.61 -5.23
CA LEU A 148 9.64 1.55 -5.19
C LEU A 148 9.22 1.94 -6.60
N TRP A 149 7.95 1.74 -6.93
CA TRP A 149 7.33 2.06 -8.23
C TRP A 149 6.25 3.12 -8.07
N LYS A 150 5.92 3.75 -9.20
CA LYS A 150 4.71 4.57 -9.33
C LYS A 150 3.96 4.29 -10.64
N SER A 151 2.66 4.56 -10.67
CA SER A 151 1.83 4.44 -11.86
C SER A 151 0.74 5.50 -11.92
N ASP A 152 0.47 5.99 -13.13
CA ASP A 152 -0.69 6.82 -13.47
C ASP A 152 -1.89 6.01 -14.01
N GLY A 153 -1.82 4.68 -13.90
CA GLY A 153 -2.80 3.74 -14.46
C GLY A 153 -2.48 3.26 -15.87
N THR A 154 -1.42 3.77 -16.50
CA THR A 154 -1.00 3.32 -17.83
C THR A 154 0.30 2.52 -17.77
N GLN A 155 0.50 1.61 -18.73
CA GLN A 155 1.77 0.89 -18.87
C GLN A 155 2.97 1.84 -19.01
N ALA A 156 2.81 2.94 -19.76
CA ALA A 156 3.89 3.90 -19.99
C ALA A 156 4.20 4.78 -18.77
N GLY A 157 3.19 5.07 -17.94
CA GLY A 157 3.35 5.81 -16.69
C GLY A 157 3.70 4.93 -15.50
N THR A 158 3.75 3.61 -15.67
CA THR A 158 4.23 2.66 -14.65
C THR A 158 5.75 2.57 -14.73
N VAL A 159 6.44 3.18 -13.76
CA VAL A 159 7.88 3.36 -13.81
C VAL A 159 8.54 3.10 -12.46
N LEU A 160 9.73 2.50 -12.50
CA LEU A 160 10.62 2.38 -11.35
C LEU A 160 10.96 3.79 -10.87
N LEU A 161 10.64 4.08 -9.62
CA LEU A 161 10.83 5.41 -9.07
C LEU A 161 12.28 5.63 -8.64
N ALA A 162 12.85 4.66 -7.96
CA ALA A 162 14.25 4.62 -7.56
C ALA A 162 14.67 3.17 -7.37
N ASP A 163 15.88 2.85 -7.84
CA ASP A 163 16.62 1.64 -7.49
C ASP A 163 17.42 1.98 -6.22
N ILE A 164 16.87 1.65 -5.06
CA ILE A 164 17.39 2.09 -3.76
C ILE A 164 18.60 1.25 -3.35
N ASP A 165 18.56 -0.07 -3.58
CA ASP A 165 19.73 -0.95 -3.48
C ASP A 165 20.18 -1.43 -4.87
N PRO A 166 21.10 -0.71 -5.54
CA PRO A 166 21.51 -1.02 -6.91
C PRO A 166 22.41 -2.26 -7.03
N SER A 167 22.52 -3.06 -5.97
CA SER A 167 23.21 -4.34 -6.00
C SER A 167 22.43 -5.33 -6.88
N PRO A 168 23.11 -6.17 -7.70
CA PRO A 168 22.39 -7.04 -8.64
C PRO A 168 21.40 -8.00 -7.95
N ASN A 169 20.10 -7.87 -8.27
CA ASN A 169 18.99 -8.62 -7.68
C ASN A 169 18.84 -8.43 -6.15
N ALA A 170 19.28 -7.29 -5.61
CA ALA A 170 18.92 -6.93 -4.25
C ALA A 170 17.53 -6.30 -4.23
N ASP A 171 16.80 -6.52 -3.14
CA ASP A 171 15.52 -5.88 -2.89
C ASP A 171 15.76 -4.74 -1.91
N SER A 172 15.15 -3.56 -2.07
CA SER A 172 15.17 -2.53 -1.03
C SER A 172 14.04 -2.67 0.00
N PHE A 173 13.10 -3.59 -0.25
CA PHE A 173 11.88 -3.84 0.52
C PHE A 173 11.15 -2.55 0.98
N PRO A 174 10.64 -1.71 0.05
CA PRO A 174 9.81 -0.58 0.44
C PRO A 174 8.55 -1.05 1.15
N THR A 175 8.36 -0.63 2.40
CA THR A 175 7.19 -1.00 3.20
C THR A 175 6.57 0.18 3.93
N ARG A 176 5.35 0.00 4.44
CA ARG A 176 4.65 0.98 5.30
C ARG A 176 4.50 2.35 4.62
N LEU A 177 4.22 2.34 3.32
CA LEU A 177 4.06 3.56 2.52
C LEU A 177 2.92 4.42 3.08
N VAL A 178 3.21 5.72 3.27
CA VAL A 178 2.23 6.72 3.72
C VAL A 178 2.48 8.02 2.97
N GLY A 179 1.45 8.49 2.26
CA GLY A 179 1.44 9.78 1.58
C GLY A 179 0.94 10.91 2.48
N TYR A 180 1.64 12.06 2.48
CA TYR A 180 1.16 13.30 3.09
C TYR A 180 1.79 14.53 2.43
N ASP A 181 0.95 15.49 2.03
CA ASP A 181 1.36 16.82 1.52
C ASP A 181 2.40 16.75 0.38
N GLY A 182 2.13 15.89 -0.61
CA GLY A 182 3.03 15.66 -1.76
C GLY A 182 4.30 14.85 -1.45
N VAL A 183 4.43 14.29 -0.24
CA VAL A 183 5.58 13.48 0.18
C VAL A 183 5.13 12.06 0.52
N LEU A 184 5.78 11.07 -0.09
CA LEU A 184 5.65 9.67 0.29
C LEU A 184 6.72 9.35 1.34
N TYR A 185 6.33 8.79 2.48
CA TYR A 185 7.23 8.23 3.50
C TYR A 185 7.11 6.72 3.50
N PHE A 186 8.23 6.02 3.69
CA PHE A 186 8.27 4.55 3.68
C PHE A 186 9.54 4.05 4.36
N ALA A 187 9.56 2.78 4.77
CA ALA A 187 10.77 2.11 5.23
C ALA A 187 11.43 1.38 4.05
N ALA A 188 12.76 1.42 3.94
CA ALA A 188 13.52 0.69 2.93
C ALA A 188 15.00 0.58 3.35
N HIS A 189 15.77 -0.27 2.66
CA HIS A 189 17.22 -0.36 2.80
C HIS A 189 17.97 -0.17 1.48
N ASP A 190 19.17 0.42 1.53
CA ASP A 190 20.01 0.71 0.36
C ASP A 190 21.27 -0.18 0.27
N GLY A 191 21.27 -1.29 1.02
CA GLY A 191 22.43 -2.18 1.14
C GLY A 191 23.56 -1.62 2.02
N VAL A 192 23.43 -0.38 2.53
CA VAL A 192 24.44 0.30 3.36
C VAL A 192 23.92 0.62 4.76
N HIS A 193 22.68 1.12 4.87
CA HIS A 193 22.14 1.72 6.10
C HIS A 193 21.07 0.88 6.82
N GLY A 194 20.94 -0.43 6.55
CA GLY A 194 19.82 -1.22 7.10
C GLY A 194 18.45 -0.68 6.69
N GLU A 195 17.36 -1.21 7.27
CA GLU A 195 16.00 -0.67 7.04
C GLU A 195 15.81 0.62 7.85
N GLU A 196 15.61 1.73 7.15
CA GLU A 196 15.51 3.09 7.69
C GLU A 196 14.31 3.85 7.09
N LEU A 197 14.03 5.06 7.59
CA LEU A 197 12.99 5.92 7.03
C LEU A 197 13.48 6.62 5.77
N TRP A 198 12.72 6.47 4.68
CA TRP A 198 12.91 7.16 3.41
C TRP A 198 11.75 8.10 3.11
N LYS A 199 12.01 9.05 2.22
CA LYS A 199 10.98 9.90 1.63
C LYS A 199 11.14 10.03 0.12
N SER A 200 10.04 10.27 -0.58
CA SER A 200 10.04 10.60 -2.01
C SER A 200 9.08 11.75 -2.33
N TYR A 201 9.51 12.64 -3.22
CA TYR A 201 8.66 13.64 -3.89
C TYR A 201 8.18 13.17 -5.27
N GLY A 202 8.06 11.86 -5.48
CA GLY A 202 7.55 11.29 -6.73
C GLY A 202 8.55 11.31 -7.90
N THR A 203 9.85 11.49 -7.63
CA THR A 203 10.91 11.38 -8.64
C THR A 203 12.14 10.69 -8.06
N ALA A 204 12.97 10.05 -8.91
CA ALA A 204 14.22 9.42 -8.48
C ALA A 204 15.12 10.36 -7.66
N ASN A 205 15.35 11.58 -8.15
CA ASN A 205 16.15 12.59 -7.44
C ASN A 205 15.49 13.11 -6.16
N GLY A 206 14.16 12.98 -6.06
CA GLY A 206 13.39 13.34 -4.88
C GLY A 206 13.28 12.20 -3.86
N THR A 207 13.79 11.00 -4.16
CA THR A 207 13.80 9.84 -3.27
C THR A 207 15.11 9.81 -2.49
N ALA A 208 15.02 9.84 -1.16
CA ALA A 208 16.20 9.88 -0.30
C ALA A 208 15.91 9.36 1.11
N LEU A 209 16.95 8.80 1.74
CA LEU A 209 17.01 8.51 3.16
C LEU A 209 16.73 9.80 3.96
N VAL A 210 15.86 9.72 4.96
CA VAL A 210 15.55 10.85 5.85
C VAL A 210 16.70 11.05 6.84
N GLU A 211 17.03 10.00 7.58
CA GLU A 211 18.12 9.96 8.54
C GLU A 211 18.53 8.49 8.77
N ASP A 212 19.83 8.22 8.85
CA ASP A 212 20.35 6.95 9.38
C ASP A 212 20.30 7.03 10.92
N VAL A 213 19.21 6.55 11.51
CA VAL A 213 18.98 6.65 12.96
C VAL A 213 20.00 5.78 13.71
N ASN A 214 20.40 4.65 13.13
CA ASN A 214 21.32 3.68 13.70
C ASN A 214 22.60 3.50 12.87
N ALA A 215 23.40 4.57 12.80
CA ALA A 215 24.72 4.65 12.17
C ALA A 215 25.31 3.33 11.59
N GLY A 216 25.33 3.22 10.27
CA GLY A 216 25.87 2.08 9.53
C GLY A 216 24.79 1.04 9.19
N ALA A 217 25.16 -0.23 9.10
CA ALA A 217 24.26 -1.28 8.59
C ALA A 217 23.16 -1.74 9.58
N ALA A 218 22.97 -1.03 10.70
CA ALA A 218 22.00 -1.42 11.70
C ALA A 218 20.66 -0.75 11.40
N SER A 219 19.60 -1.54 11.23
CA SER A 219 18.25 -1.04 11.01
C SER A 219 17.69 -0.28 12.22
N SER A 220 16.92 0.78 11.96
CA SER A 220 16.05 1.43 12.95
C SER A 220 14.64 0.86 13.02
N GLU A 221 14.31 -0.11 12.16
CA GLU A 221 13.02 -0.80 12.09
C GLU A 221 11.83 0.19 12.17
N PRO A 222 11.64 1.10 11.20
CA PRO A 222 10.50 2.01 11.21
C PRO A 222 9.18 1.23 11.20
N GLN A 223 8.31 1.52 12.16
CA GLN A 223 7.06 0.79 12.43
C GLN A 223 5.88 1.76 12.53
N GLU A 224 4.69 1.23 12.24
CA GLU A 224 3.41 1.93 12.46
C GLU A 224 3.39 3.38 11.92
N MET A 225 3.70 3.54 10.63
CA MET A 225 3.63 4.85 9.99
C MET A 225 2.17 5.28 9.84
N VAL A 226 1.85 6.45 10.37
CA VAL A 226 0.49 6.99 10.30
C VAL A 226 0.51 8.50 10.09
N LYS A 227 -0.30 8.96 9.15
CA LYS A 227 -0.59 10.38 9.00
C LYS A 227 -1.55 10.82 10.11
N MET A 228 -1.12 11.78 10.93
CA MET A 228 -1.96 12.39 11.97
C MET A 228 -1.80 13.91 11.98
N GLY A 229 -2.91 14.63 11.83
CA GLY A 229 -2.88 16.09 11.74
C GLY A 229 -2.05 16.54 10.54
N ASN A 230 -0.96 17.27 10.81
CA ASN A 230 -0.05 17.84 9.83
C ASN A 230 1.33 17.17 9.77
N ALA A 231 1.43 15.92 10.22
CA ALA A 231 2.67 15.16 10.22
C ALA A 231 2.41 13.67 9.98
N VAL A 232 3.46 12.97 9.57
CA VAL A 232 3.55 11.51 9.67
C VAL A 232 4.27 11.18 10.97
N TYR A 233 3.69 10.27 11.75
CA TYR A 233 4.30 9.71 12.95
C TYR A 233 4.68 8.26 12.70
N PHE A 234 5.76 7.82 13.33
CA PHE A 234 6.24 6.45 13.24
C PHE A 234 7.02 6.09 14.50
N ALA A 235 7.13 4.80 14.78
CA ALA A 235 8.03 4.29 15.80
C ALA A 235 9.34 3.84 15.13
N ALA A 236 10.49 4.10 15.74
CA ALA A 236 11.77 3.56 15.28
C ALA A 236 12.72 3.37 16.46
N ARG A 237 13.57 2.36 16.36
CA ARG A 237 14.54 1.96 17.36
C ARG A 237 15.83 2.74 17.21
N SER A 238 16.27 3.41 18.27
CA SER A 238 17.64 3.91 18.38
C SER A 238 18.49 2.99 19.27
N GLN A 239 19.79 2.87 18.98
CA GLN A 239 20.72 2.09 19.80
C GLN A 239 20.75 2.54 21.27
N ASN A 240 20.61 3.84 21.52
CA ASN A 240 20.77 4.41 22.85
C ASN A 240 19.49 4.39 23.69
N TYR A 241 18.31 4.33 23.06
CA TYR A 241 17.04 4.55 23.75
C TYR A 241 15.94 3.53 23.42
N GLY A 242 16.21 2.55 22.54
CA GLY A 242 15.21 1.59 22.11
C GLY A 242 14.17 2.24 21.19
N THR A 243 12.97 1.66 21.12
CA THR A 243 11.89 2.15 20.26
C THR A 243 11.29 3.44 20.81
N GLU A 244 11.41 4.52 20.04
CA GLU A 244 10.84 5.84 20.33
C GLU A 244 9.87 6.25 19.22
N VAL A 245 9.00 7.23 19.50
CA VAL A 245 8.08 7.81 18.51
C VAL A 245 8.72 9.05 17.90
N TRP A 246 8.67 9.11 16.58
CA TRP A 246 9.26 10.14 15.72
C TRP A 246 8.16 10.79 14.87
N ASP A 247 8.43 11.98 14.35
CA ASP A 247 7.52 12.70 13.47
C ASP A 247 8.26 13.33 12.28
N SER A 248 7.50 13.70 11.25
CA SER A 248 8.02 14.25 9.98
C SER A 248 8.16 15.78 9.97
N LEU A 249 7.92 16.49 11.09
CA LEU A 249 7.94 17.95 11.12
C LEU A 249 9.38 18.47 11.04
N PRO A 250 9.61 19.61 10.36
CA PRO A 250 10.90 20.25 10.41
C PRO A 250 11.19 20.72 11.84
N GLU A 251 12.45 20.61 12.24
CA GLU A 251 12.93 21.22 13.47
C GLU A 251 12.55 22.71 13.51
N PRO A 252 12.09 23.24 14.66
CA PRO A 252 11.77 24.65 14.77
C PRO A 252 13.00 25.48 14.38
N SER A 253 12.83 26.29 13.34
CA SER A 253 13.87 27.17 12.79
C SER A 253 14.36 28.15 13.86
N GLY A 254 15.48 27.82 14.50
CA GLY A 254 16.06 28.59 15.61
C GLY A 254 17.29 27.96 16.26
N LEU A 255 17.53 26.66 16.07
CA LEU A 255 18.77 25.99 16.46
C LEU A 255 19.72 25.89 15.25
N LEU A 256 20.28 27.04 14.86
CA LEU A 256 21.34 27.09 13.86
C LEU A 256 22.63 26.50 14.43
N GLY A 257 23.03 25.32 13.94
CA GLY A 257 24.40 24.82 14.03
C GLY A 257 24.52 23.49 14.76
N LEU A 258 24.82 22.45 13.97
CA LEU A 258 25.40 21.16 14.37
C LEU A 258 24.83 20.56 15.65
N VAL A 259 23.83 19.69 15.51
CA VAL A 259 23.55 18.76 16.59
C VAL A 259 23.09 17.42 16.03
N SER A 260 23.88 16.38 16.34
CA SER A 260 23.57 14.98 16.06
C SER A 260 22.21 14.60 16.63
N GLY A 261 21.61 13.49 16.14
CA GLY A 261 20.31 12.97 16.61
C GLY A 261 20.16 12.84 18.14
N ALA A 262 21.25 12.84 18.90
CA ALA A 262 21.23 12.92 20.36
C ALA A 262 20.62 14.22 20.94
N ALA A 263 20.68 15.34 20.22
CA ALA A 263 20.14 16.61 20.71
C ALA A 263 18.70 16.90 20.26
N LEU A 264 18.28 16.30 19.14
CA LEU A 264 16.88 16.21 18.72
C LEU A 264 16.04 15.53 19.81
N LEU A 265 16.53 14.40 20.32
CA LEU A 265 15.89 13.65 21.41
C LEU A 265 15.93 14.40 22.76
N ALA A 266 16.99 15.17 23.03
CA ALA A 266 17.06 16.03 24.22
C ALA A 266 16.06 17.21 24.16
N TRP A 267 15.76 17.72 22.96
CA TRP A 267 14.76 18.76 22.73
C TRP A 267 13.33 18.21 22.90
N LEU A 268 13.01 17.06 22.30
CA LEU A 268 11.70 16.38 22.45
C LEU A 268 11.39 16.04 23.92
N ARG A 269 12.38 15.64 24.72
CA ARG A 269 12.21 15.36 26.17
C ARG A 269 11.91 16.62 27.00
N LYS A 270 12.41 17.80 26.62
CA LYS A 270 12.12 19.06 27.33
C LYS A 270 10.68 19.50 27.16
N ARG A 271 10.05 19.18 26.02
CA ARG A 271 8.63 19.50 25.75
C ARG A 271 7.67 18.66 26.59
N ARG A 272 7.96 17.37 26.81
CA ARG A 272 7.13 16.47 27.62
C ARG A 272 7.17 16.74 29.14
N GLN A 273 8.13 17.52 29.64
CA GLN A 273 8.22 17.89 31.06
C GLN A 273 7.60 19.25 31.38
N GLN A 274 7.13 20.00 30.39
CA GLN A 274 6.54 21.34 30.56
C GLN A 274 5.07 21.44 30.11
N SER A 275 4.43 20.30 29.80
CA SER A 275 2.99 20.17 29.53
C SER A 275 2.30 19.39 30.64
#